data_AF-A0A7J9KCL3-F1
#
_entry.id   AF-A0A7J9KCL3-F1
#
_cell.length_a   1.000
_cell.length_b   1.000
_cell.length_c   1.000
_cell.angle_alpha   90.00
_cell.angle_beta   90.00
_cell.angle_gamma   90.00
#
_symmetry.space_group_name_H-M   'P 1'
#
loop_
_entity.id
_entity.type
_entity.pdbx_description
1 polymer ?
#
loop_
_entity_poly.entity_id
_entity_poly.type
_entity_poly.pdbx_seq_one_letter_code
_entity_poly.pdbx_strand_id
1 'polypeptide(L)'
;MSTVGNSTNIFWQESPVGKLERQKLLHQKSCVVWITGLSGSGKSTLACSLSRELFTRGNLSYVLDGDNLRHGLNQDLGFKAEDRTENIRRVGEVAKLFADAGLICIASLISPYRKDRDSCRAMLPNANFIEAKPFSFVFMNMPLTLCEERDPKGLYKLARAGKIKGLIDCLRTFVDRKIASLFPFSPPTNNNMHTYMGNGLSFKDSNKGFVLCIIGFTGIDDPYEPPLNCE
;
A
#
# COMPACT_ATOMS: atom_id res chain seq x y z
N MET A 1 12.12 -8.25 -30.60
CA MET A 1 13.05 -7.30 -29.95
C MET A 1 12.24 -6.16 -29.41
N SER A 2 12.26 -5.97 -28.10
CA SER A 2 11.66 -4.79 -27.46
C SER A 2 12.77 -3.97 -26.80
N THR A 3 12.67 -2.66 -26.89
CA THR A 3 13.43 -1.72 -26.07
C THR A 3 12.54 -1.33 -24.90
N VAL A 4 12.95 -1.69 -23.68
CA VAL A 4 12.25 -1.31 -22.45
C VAL A 4 13.22 -0.50 -21.60
N GLY A 5 13.01 0.82 -21.55
CA GLY A 5 13.96 1.74 -20.93
C GLY A 5 15.34 1.68 -21.59
N ASN A 6 16.39 1.50 -20.78
CA ASN A 6 17.78 1.43 -21.25
C ASN A 6 18.21 0.04 -21.74
N SER A 7 17.37 -0.99 -21.58
CA SER A 7 17.70 -2.35 -21.99
C SER A 7 17.42 -2.55 -23.48
N THR A 8 18.43 -2.97 -24.22
CA THR A 8 18.35 -3.30 -25.66
C THR A 8 18.46 -4.83 -25.84
N ASN A 9 17.98 -5.34 -26.98
CA ASN A 9 18.11 -6.75 -27.37
C ASN A 9 17.49 -7.77 -26.41
N ILE A 10 16.42 -7.39 -25.70
CA ILE A 10 15.70 -8.31 -24.81
C ILE A 10 14.54 -8.99 -25.53
N PHE A 11 14.28 -10.23 -25.11
CA PHE A 11 13.18 -11.07 -25.56
C PHE A 11 12.43 -11.56 -24.34
N TRP A 12 11.10 -11.46 -24.39
CA TRP A 12 10.25 -12.06 -23.36
C TRP A 12 10.25 -13.58 -23.57
N GLN A 13 10.50 -14.32 -22.48
CA GLN A 13 10.48 -15.78 -22.49
C GLN A 13 9.13 -16.22 -21.96
N GLU A 14 8.29 -16.79 -22.82
CA GLU A 14 6.98 -17.31 -22.42
C GLU A 14 7.14 -18.62 -21.63
N SER A 15 6.41 -18.72 -20.52
CA SER A 15 6.34 -19.94 -19.73
C SER A 15 5.10 -20.75 -20.14
N PRO A 16 5.21 -22.08 -20.34
CA PRO A 16 4.06 -22.94 -20.61
C PRO A 16 3.00 -22.89 -19.49
N VAL A 17 3.42 -22.58 -18.26
CA VAL A 17 2.53 -22.39 -17.13
C VAL A 17 2.26 -20.90 -16.98
N GLY A 18 1.03 -20.47 -17.29
CA GLY A 18 0.59 -19.09 -17.16
C GLY A 18 -0.06 -18.76 -15.80
N LYS A 19 -0.42 -17.50 -15.61
CA LYS A 19 -1.10 -16.99 -14.40
C LYS A 19 -2.38 -17.77 -14.06
N LEU A 20 -3.21 -18.08 -15.05
CA LEU A 20 -4.48 -18.80 -14.82
C LEU A 20 -4.26 -20.22 -14.30
N GLU A 21 -3.25 -20.93 -14.82
CA GLU A 21 -2.92 -22.28 -14.34
C GLU A 21 -2.37 -22.26 -12.91
N ARG A 22 -1.55 -21.25 -12.56
CA ARG A 22 -1.10 -21.03 -11.17
C ARG A 22 -2.27 -20.72 -10.23
N GLN A 23 -3.20 -19.88 -10.65
CA GLN A 23 -4.40 -19.56 -9.87
C GLN A 23 -5.31 -20.77 -9.66
N LYS A 24 -5.49 -21.62 -10.70
CA LYS A 24 -6.23 -22.87 -10.60
C LYS A 24 -5.57 -23.84 -9.62
N LEU A 25 -4.25 -24.01 -9.70
CA LEU A 25 -3.47 -24.86 -8.80
C LEU A 25 -3.59 -24.43 -7.34
N LEU A 26 -3.56 -23.12 -7.08
CA LEU A 26 -3.66 -22.55 -5.74
C LEU A 26 -5.11 -22.37 -5.26
N HIS A 27 -6.10 -22.66 -6.11
CA HIS A 27 -7.52 -22.41 -5.84
C HIS A 27 -7.83 -20.98 -5.36
N GLN A 28 -7.09 -19.98 -5.86
CA GLN A 28 -7.26 -18.58 -5.47
C GLN A 28 -7.07 -17.61 -6.65
N LYS A 29 -7.70 -16.44 -6.56
CA LYS A 29 -7.42 -15.31 -7.45
C LYS A 29 -6.27 -14.50 -6.86
N SER A 30 -5.33 -14.09 -7.72
CA SER A 30 -4.19 -13.28 -7.32
C SER A 30 -4.42 -11.79 -7.52
N CYS A 31 -3.91 -10.98 -6.61
CA CYS A 31 -4.06 -9.52 -6.64
C CYS A 31 -2.92 -8.85 -5.85
N VAL A 32 -2.83 -7.53 -6.00
CA VAL A 32 -1.99 -6.66 -5.19
C VAL A 32 -2.87 -5.81 -4.29
N VAL A 33 -2.65 -5.91 -2.99
CA VAL A 33 -3.22 -5.02 -1.96
C VAL A 33 -2.14 -4.02 -1.57
N TRP A 34 -2.32 -2.75 -1.94
CA TRP A 34 -1.35 -1.69 -1.69
C TRP A 34 -1.80 -0.79 -0.54
N ILE A 35 -1.12 -0.92 0.59
CA ILE A 35 -1.38 -0.17 1.81
C ILE A 35 -0.43 1.03 1.87
N THR A 36 -1.01 2.23 1.91
CA THR A 36 -0.28 3.51 1.93
C THR A 36 -0.72 4.37 3.12
N GLY A 37 0.17 5.24 3.61
CA GLY A 37 -0.12 6.15 4.74
C GLY A 37 1.09 6.49 5.59
N LEU A 38 0.88 7.37 6.58
CA LEU A 38 1.94 7.93 7.43
C LEU A 38 2.73 6.86 8.22
N SER A 39 3.98 7.15 8.57
CA SER A 39 4.71 6.30 9.53
C SER A 39 3.94 6.23 10.85
N GLY A 40 3.82 5.06 11.48
CA GLY A 40 3.04 4.91 12.72
C GLY A 40 1.51 4.80 12.54
N SER A 41 0.99 4.86 11.31
CA SER A 41 -0.45 4.70 11.05
C SER A 41 -0.98 3.26 11.20
N GLY A 42 -0.10 2.26 11.34
CA GLY A 42 -0.47 0.85 11.53
C GLY A 42 -0.43 -0.01 10.27
N LYS A 43 0.18 0.45 9.16
CA LYS A 43 0.27 -0.30 7.89
C LYS A 43 0.80 -1.74 8.06
N SER A 44 1.96 -1.90 8.69
CA SER A 44 2.58 -3.22 8.90
C SER A 44 1.72 -4.10 9.81
N THR A 45 1.06 -3.52 10.81
CA THR A 45 0.10 -4.24 11.67
C THR A 45 -1.06 -4.79 10.84
N LEU A 46 -1.70 -3.95 10.01
CA LEU A 46 -2.77 -4.38 9.11
C LEU A 46 -2.30 -5.44 8.13
N ALA A 47 -1.13 -5.26 7.51
CA ALA A 47 -0.57 -6.20 6.55
C ALA A 47 -0.33 -7.59 7.16
N CYS A 48 0.25 -7.64 8.36
CA CYS A 48 0.48 -8.89 9.08
C CYS A 48 -0.85 -9.57 9.51
N SER A 49 -1.81 -8.79 10.02
CA SER A 49 -3.13 -9.32 10.40
C SER A 49 -3.88 -9.87 9.18
N LEU A 50 -3.85 -9.15 8.06
CA LEU A 50 -4.46 -9.59 6.81
C LEU A 50 -3.81 -10.87 6.29
N SER A 51 -2.47 -10.93 6.28
CA SER A 51 -1.74 -12.12 5.84
C SER A 51 -2.06 -13.35 6.70
N ARG A 52 -2.12 -13.18 8.02
CA ARG A 52 -2.51 -14.24 8.96
C ARG A 52 -3.92 -14.75 8.69
N GLU A 53 -4.86 -13.84 8.48
CA GLU A 53 -6.26 -14.21 8.22
C GLU A 53 -6.45 -14.92 6.88
N LEU A 54 -5.75 -14.47 5.83
CA LEU A 54 -5.70 -15.17 4.54
C LEU A 54 -5.14 -16.59 4.70
N PHE A 55 -4.07 -16.75 5.47
CA PHE A 55 -3.47 -18.04 5.75
C PHE A 55 -4.44 -18.99 6.47
N THR A 56 -5.15 -18.51 7.49
CA THR A 56 -6.18 -19.30 8.21
C THR A 56 -7.31 -19.75 7.27
N ARG A 57 -7.55 -19.03 6.19
CA ARG A 57 -8.54 -19.37 5.15
C ARG A 57 -7.97 -20.19 3.99
N GLY A 58 -6.74 -20.68 4.09
CA GLY A 58 -6.10 -21.48 3.05
C GLY A 58 -5.62 -20.68 1.82
N ASN A 59 -5.54 -19.35 1.91
CA ASN A 59 -5.01 -18.51 0.83
C ASN A 59 -3.54 -18.19 1.05
N LEU A 60 -2.76 -18.28 -0.02
CA LEU A 60 -1.34 -17.94 -0.04
C LEU A 60 -1.15 -16.44 -0.29
N SER A 61 -0.56 -15.77 0.70
CA SER A 61 -0.24 -14.33 0.65
C SER A 61 1.22 -14.07 0.99
N TYR A 62 1.75 -12.92 0.56
CA TYR A 62 3.09 -12.48 0.92
C TYR A 62 3.13 -10.98 1.17
N VAL A 63 3.81 -10.56 2.25
CA VAL A 63 3.91 -9.15 2.65
C VAL A 63 5.23 -8.54 2.18
N LEU A 64 5.12 -7.49 1.36
CA LEU A 64 6.21 -6.62 0.94
C LEU A 64 6.24 -5.37 1.83
N ASP A 65 6.95 -5.44 2.95
CA ASP A 65 7.11 -4.30 3.87
C ASP A 65 8.29 -3.42 3.47
N GLY A 66 8.08 -2.10 3.49
CA GLY A 66 9.09 -1.12 3.08
C GLY A 66 10.39 -1.18 3.87
N ASP A 67 10.37 -1.54 5.16
CA ASP A 67 11.59 -1.67 5.94
C ASP A 67 12.32 -2.98 5.61
N ASN A 68 11.58 -4.10 5.49
CA ASN A 68 12.15 -5.40 5.12
C ASN A 68 12.88 -5.35 3.76
N LEU A 69 12.28 -4.70 2.77
CA LEU A 69 12.88 -4.58 1.43
C LEU A 69 14.17 -3.77 1.43
N ARG A 70 14.32 -2.81 2.36
CA ARG A 70 15.53 -2.00 2.53
C ARG A 70 16.68 -2.77 3.17
N HIS A 71 16.44 -3.96 3.73
CA HIS A 71 17.50 -4.88 4.15
C HIS A 71 18.06 -5.74 3.02
N GLY A 72 17.46 -5.70 1.82
CA GLY A 72 17.86 -6.53 0.67
C GLY A 72 17.72 -5.80 -0.65
N LEU A 73 16.60 -6.03 -1.36
CA LEU A 73 16.36 -5.52 -2.72
C LEU A 73 16.61 -4.01 -2.89
N ASN A 74 16.29 -3.22 -1.86
CA ASN A 74 16.36 -1.76 -1.88
C ASN A 74 17.40 -1.21 -0.90
N GLN A 75 18.41 -2.00 -0.52
CA GLN A 75 19.46 -1.58 0.43
C GLN A 75 20.36 -0.44 -0.10
N ASP A 76 20.45 -0.31 -1.42
CA ASP A 76 21.20 0.73 -2.12
C ASP A 76 20.48 2.10 -2.12
N LEU A 77 19.19 2.13 -1.77
CA LEU A 77 18.35 3.32 -1.87
C LEU A 77 18.31 4.08 -0.54
N GLY A 78 18.58 5.38 -0.61
CA GLY A 78 18.40 6.31 0.50
C GLY A 78 16.93 6.72 0.72
N PHE A 79 16.75 7.93 1.25
CA PHE A 79 15.45 8.52 1.60
C PHE A 79 15.17 9.84 0.87
N LYS A 80 15.94 10.16 -0.17
CA LYS A 80 15.68 11.29 -1.07
C LYS A 80 14.42 11.03 -1.91
N ALA A 81 13.91 12.06 -2.57
CA ALA A 81 12.68 11.93 -3.36
C ALA A 81 12.84 10.91 -4.50
N GLU A 82 13.99 10.93 -5.18
CA GLU A 82 14.33 10.06 -6.30
C GLU A 82 14.47 8.60 -5.83
N ASP A 83 15.17 8.38 -4.71
CA ASP A 83 15.32 7.06 -4.08
C ASP A 83 13.96 6.49 -3.66
N ARG A 84 13.03 7.34 -3.20
CA ARG A 84 11.67 6.93 -2.85
C ARG A 84 10.87 6.53 -4.09
N THR A 85 10.96 7.30 -5.18
CA THR A 85 10.32 6.95 -6.45
C THR A 85 10.85 5.62 -6.98
N GLU A 86 12.17 5.42 -6.98
CA GLU A 86 12.77 4.14 -7.41
C GLU A 86 12.39 2.98 -6.49
N ASN A 87 12.35 3.21 -5.17
CA ASN A 87 11.88 2.21 -4.21
C ASN A 87 10.46 1.76 -4.56
N ILE A 88 9.52 2.70 -4.77
CA ILE A 88 8.14 2.36 -5.13
C ILE A 88 8.08 1.64 -6.48
N ARG A 89 8.85 2.06 -7.48
CA ARG A 89 8.91 1.40 -8.79
C ARG A 89 9.36 -0.06 -8.66
N ARG A 90 10.46 -0.33 -7.94
CA ARG A 90 10.96 -1.69 -7.70
C ARG A 90 9.93 -2.55 -6.98
N VAL A 91 9.28 -2.01 -5.93
CA VAL A 91 8.25 -2.77 -5.22
C VAL A 91 7.03 -3.05 -6.11
N GLY A 92 6.63 -2.10 -6.96
CA GLY A 92 5.56 -2.30 -7.94
C GLY A 92 5.81 -3.46 -8.88
N GLU A 93 7.03 -3.54 -9.45
CA GLU A 93 7.42 -4.66 -10.34
C GLU A 93 7.45 -6.00 -9.59
N VAL A 94 7.97 -6.03 -8.36
CA VAL A 94 7.97 -7.24 -7.54
C VAL A 94 6.55 -7.67 -7.19
N ALA A 95 5.68 -6.73 -6.79
CA ALA A 95 4.28 -7.02 -6.49
C ALA A 95 3.54 -7.60 -7.71
N LYS A 96 3.85 -7.08 -8.91
CA LYS A 96 3.36 -7.62 -10.18
C LYS A 96 3.81 -9.07 -10.40
N LEU A 97 5.09 -9.39 -10.14
CA LEU A 97 5.59 -10.77 -10.24
C LEU A 97 4.89 -11.72 -9.26
N PHE A 98 4.67 -11.29 -8.01
CA PHE A 98 3.91 -12.08 -7.03
C PHE A 98 2.46 -12.33 -7.47
N ALA A 99 1.79 -11.30 -7.99
CA ALA A 99 0.44 -11.45 -8.51
C ALA A 99 0.42 -12.35 -9.77
N ASP A 100 1.40 -12.26 -10.66
CA ASP A 100 1.52 -13.16 -11.80
C ASP A 100 1.79 -14.62 -11.39
N ALA A 101 2.53 -14.81 -10.29
CA ALA A 101 2.79 -16.11 -9.67
C ALA A 101 1.55 -16.73 -8.97
N GLY A 102 0.41 -16.03 -8.92
CA GLY A 102 -0.82 -16.54 -8.33
C GLY A 102 -1.03 -16.14 -6.86
N LEU A 103 -0.14 -15.34 -6.26
CA LEU A 103 -0.21 -14.97 -4.84
C LEU A 103 -1.06 -13.70 -4.61
N ILE A 104 -1.59 -13.57 -3.39
CA ILE A 104 -2.11 -12.30 -2.87
C ILE A 104 -0.92 -11.51 -2.31
N CYS A 105 -0.45 -10.51 -3.05
CA CYS A 105 0.67 -9.68 -2.64
C CYS A 105 0.18 -8.48 -1.82
N ILE A 106 0.71 -8.30 -0.60
CA ILE A 106 0.35 -7.20 0.29
C ILE A 106 1.54 -6.26 0.40
N ALA A 107 1.49 -5.10 -0.25
CA ALA A 107 2.53 -4.09 -0.21
C ALA A 107 2.24 -3.07 0.90
N SER A 108 3.12 -2.94 1.89
CA SER A 108 2.99 -2.01 3.03
C SER A 108 4.10 -0.97 2.99
N LEU A 109 3.80 0.19 2.39
CA LEU A 109 4.80 1.26 2.17
C LEU A 109 4.24 2.61 2.59
N ILE A 110 5.14 3.58 2.85
CA ILE A 110 4.70 4.96 2.98
C ILE A 110 4.16 5.44 1.62
N SER A 111 4.84 5.19 0.50
CA SER A 111 4.39 5.57 -0.87
C SER A 111 3.74 6.97 -0.97
N PRO A 112 4.47 8.03 -0.60
CA PRO A 112 3.92 9.38 -0.40
C PRO A 112 3.41 10.04 -1.68
N TYR A 113 4.07 9.78 -2.80
CA TYR A 113 3.80 10.47 -4.06
C TYR A 113 2.71 9.75 -4.87
N ARG A 114 1.64 10.48 -5.23
CA ARG A 114 0.53 9.92 -6.01
C ARG A 114 0.98 9.38 -7.36
N LYS A 115 1.81 10.13 -8.09
CA LYS A 115 2.34 9.74 -9.41
C LYS A 115 2.98 8.34 -9.40
N ASP A 116 3.67 7.99 -8.31
CA ASP A 116 4.37 6.71 -8.20
C ASP A 116 3.37 5.58 -7.94
N ARG A 117 2.35 5.83 -7.11
CA ARG A 117 1.24 4.90 -6.88
C ARG A 117 0.44 4.64 -8.15
N ASP A 118 0.11 5.69 -8.90
CA ASP A 118 -0.61 5.59 -10.16
C ASP A 118 0.19 4.80 -11.20
N SER A 119 1.51 4.99 -11.23
CA SER A 119 2.42 4.21 -12.08
C SER A 119 2.40 2.72 -11.72
N CYS A 120 2.42 2.36 -10.43
CA CYS A 120 2.29 0.97 -9.99
C CYS A 120 0.92 0.38 -10.35
N ARG A 121 -0.16 1.18 -10.25
CA ARG A 121 -1.51 0.74 -10.67
C ARG A 121 -1.54 0.40 -12.15
N ALA A 122 -0.95 1.26 -12.99
CA ALA A 122 -0.93 1.09 -14.44
C ALA A 122 -0.16 -0.17 -14.89
N MET A 123 0.77 -0.69 -14.07
CA MET A 123 1.53 -1.92 -14.35
C MET A 123 0.68 -3.20 -14.28
N LEU A 124 -0.48 -3.14 -13.62
CA LEU A 124 -1.40 -4.25 -13.42
C LEU A 124 -2.73 -3.93 -14.14
N PRO A 125 -2.76 -4.03 -15.49
CA PRO A 125 -3.98 -3.74 -16.23
C PRO A 125 -5.10 -4.67 -15.78
N ASN A 126 -6.32 -4.15 -15.77
CA ASN A 126 -7.51 -4.93 -15.50
C ASN A 126 -7.54 -6.13 -16.46
N ALA A 127 -7.44 -7.35 -15.92
CA ALA A 127 -7.86 -8.50 -16.70
C ALA A 127 -9.35 -8.30 -17.01
N ASN A 128 -9.75 -8.49 -18.27
CA ASN A 128 -11.07 -8.22 -18.83
C ASN A 128 -12.24 -9.04 -18.22
N PHE A 129 -12.19 -9.41 -16.94
CA PHE A 129 -13.23 -10.13 -16.22
C PHE A 129 -13.58 -9.40 -14.91
N ILE A 130 -14.87 -9.09 -14.79
CA ILE A 130 -15.49 -8.07 -13.94
C ILE A 130 -15.42 -8.33 -12.41
N GLU A 131 -14.91 -9.44 -11.90
CA GLU A 131 -15.20 -9.80 -10.49
C GLU A 131 -14.16 -9.39 -9.43
N ALA A 132 -12.95 -8.95 -9.76
CA ALA A 132 -12.01 -8.42 -8.76
C ALA A 132 -10.94 -7.55 -9.41
N LYS A 133 -10.76 -6.32 -8.90
CA LYS A 133 -9.67 -5.46 -9.36
C LYS A 133 -8.32 -6.13 -9.00
N PRO A 134 -7.39 -6.31 -9.96
CA PRO A 134 -6.09 -6.92 -9.68
C PRO A 134 -5.23 -6.05 -8.78
N PHE A 135 -5.60 -4.79 -8.59
CA PHE A 135 -4.96 -3.81 -7.73
C PHE A 135 -5.98 -3.13 -6.83
N SER A 136 -5.80 -3.25 -5.51
CA SER A 136 -6.62 -2.59 -4.49
C SER A 136 -5.77 -1.62 -3.68
N PHE A 137 -6.19 -0.37 -3.59
CA PHE A 137 -5.54 0.63 -2.73
C PHE A 137 -6.23 0.70 -1.36
N VAL A 138 -5.42 0.75 -0.31
CA VAL A 138 -5.87 0.91 1.08
C VAL A 138 -5.12 2.09 1.68
N PHE A 139 -5.84 3.15 2.03
CA PHE A 139 -5.26 4.33 2.67
C PHE A 139 -5.46 4.27 4.19
N MET A 140 -4.37 4.22 4.93
CA MET A 140 -4.38 4.34 6.39
C MET A 140 -4.49 5.82 6.77
N ASN A 141 -5.71 6.33 6.75
CA ASN A 141 -6.03 7.73 7.06
C ASN A 141 -5.97 8.01 8.57
N MET A 142 -4.75 8.14 9.10
CA MET A 142 -4.51 8.54 10.49
C MET A 142 -3.93 9.95 10.53
N PRO A 143 -4.44 10.85 11.40
CA PRO A 143 -3.86 12.17 11.64
C PRO A 143 -2.37 12.10 11.99
N LEU A 144 -1.59 13.08 11.52
CA LEU A 144 -0.17 13.20 11.82
C LEU A 144 0.09 13.27 13.33
N THR A 145 -0.74 14.01 14.07
CA THR A 145 -0.62 14.18 15.53
C THR A 145 -0.66 12.83 16.27
N LEU A 146 -1.61 11.96 15.92
CA LEU A 146 -1.71 10.62 16.50
C LEU A 146 -0.55 9.71 16.08
N CYS A 147 -0.04 9.87 14.85
CA CYS A 147 1.14 9.13 14.41
C CYS A 147 2.41 9.56 15.16
N GLU A 148 2.56 10.87 15.41
CA GLU A 148 3.64 11.46 16.22
C GLU A 148 3.53 11.07 17.70
N GLU A 149 2.32 10.97 18.24
CA GLU A 149 2.11 10.51 19.62
C GLU A 149 2.50 9.04 19.78
N ARG A 150 2.09 8.18 18.83
CA ARG A 150 2.42 6.75 18.85
C ARG A 150 3.92 6.49 18.73
N ASP A 151 4.59 7.17 17.80
CA ASP A 151 6.01 7.09 17.45
C ASP A 151 6.75 5.81 17.88
N PRO A 152 6.31 4.61 17.43
CA PRO A 152 6.77 3.34 17.99
C PRO A 152 8.25 3.06 17.70
N LYS A 153 8.82 3.77 16.72
CA LYS A 153 10.21 3.65 16.27
C LYS A 153 11.05 4.88 16.66
N GLY A 154 10.49 5.86 17.37
CA GLY A 154 11.19 7.09 17.73
C GLY A 154 11.55 8.01 16.55
N LEU A 155 11.01 7.75 15.36
CA LEU A 155 11.38 8.43 14.12
C LEU A 155 10.89 9.87 14.09
N TYR A 156 9.70 10.14 14.65
CA TYR A 156 9.17 11.50 14.71
C TYR A 156 9.99 12.36 15.68
N LYS A 157 10.32 11.84 16.86
CA LYS A 157 11.21 12.52 17.81
C LYS A 157 12.58 12.84 17.19
N LEU A 158 13.18 11.87 16.49
CA LEU A 158 14.47 12.07 15.81
C LEU A 158 14.39 13.09 14.66
N ALA A 159 13.29 13.10 13.90
CA ALA A 159 13.10 14.06 12.83
C ALA A 159 12.86 15.49 13.35
N ARG A 160 12.07 15.65 14.42
CA ARG A 160 11.87 16.94 15.11
C ARG A 160 13.17 17.46 15.73
N ALA A 161 14.04 16.57 16.20
CA ALA A 161 15.38 16.90 16.69
C ALA A 161 16.42 17.12 15.57
N GLY A 162 16.03 17.09 14.29
CA GLY A 162 16.92 17.31 13.14
C GLY A 162 17.90 16.16 12.84
N LYS A 163 17.79 15.03 13.55
CA LYS A 163 18.66 13.84 13.38
C LYS A 163 18.29 13.02 12.15
N ILE A 164 17.02 13.07 11.73
CA ILE A 164 16.53 12.46 10.48
C ILE A 164 16.03 13.57 9.57
N LYS A 165 16.69 13.77 8.44
CA LYS A 165 16.29 14.76 7.42
C LYS A 165 15.27 14.15 6.45
N GLY A 166 14.35 14.97 5.96
CA GLY A 166 13.40 14.61 4.90
C GLY A 166 12.22 13.72 5.30
N LEU A 167 12.13 13.25 6.56
CA LEU A 167 10.96 12.48 7.02
C LEU A 167 9.71 13.36 7.09
N ILE A 168 9.78 14.52 7.77
CA ILE A 168 8.63 15.41 7.93
C ILE A 168 8.16 15.96 6.57
N ASP A 169 9.09 16.37 5.72
CA ASP A 169 8.77 16.89 4.38
C ASP A 169 8.15 15.83 3.47
N CYS A 170 8.64 14.59 3.55
CA CYS A 170 8.03 13.44 2.87
C CYS A 170 6.60 13.18 3.37
N LEU A 171 6.32 13.36 4.65
CA LEU A 171 5.00 13.09 5.23
C LEU A 171 4.01 14.23 4.97
N ARG A 172 4.47 15.47 4.80
CA ARG A 172 3.63 16.62 4.42
C ARG A 172 2.92 16.42 3.08
N THR A 173 3.48 15.64 2.16
CA THR A 173 2.82 15.34 0.88
C THR A 173 1.51 14.55 1.03
N PHE A 174 1.27 13.91 2.19
CA PHE A 174 -0.03 13.32 2.52
C PHE A 174 -1.05 14.36 2.97
N VAL A 175 -0.58 15.46 3.58
CA VAL A 175 -1.40 16.50 4.21
C VAL A 175 -1.74 17.60 3.21
N ASP A 176 -0.87 17.87 2.25
CA ASP A 176 -1.06 18.94 1.28
C ASP A 176 -2.02 18.56 0.15
N ARG A 177 -3.20 19.17 0.20
CA ARG A 177 -4.11 19.29 -0.94
C ARG A 177 -4.41 20.72 -1.39
N LYS A 178 -4.22 21.74 -0.53
CA LYS A 178 -4.24 23.18 -0.87
C LYS A 178 -4.10 24.16 0.32
N ILE A 179 -3.96 23.71 1.57
CA ILE A 179 -4.09 24.58 2.76
C ILE A 179 -2.88 24.43 3.69
N ALA A 180 -1.76 25.05 3.29
CA ALA A 180 -0.79 25.58 4.24
C ALA A 180 -1.05 27.08 4.52
N SER A 181 -2.04 27.71 3.86
CA SER A 181 -2.24 29.16 3.88
C SER A 181 -3.17 29.69 4.99
N LEU A 182 -3.58 28.89 5.98
CA LEU A 182 -4.57 29.33 7.00
C LEU A 182 -4.34 28.85 8.45
N PHE A 183 -3.14 28.44 8.84
CA PHE A 183 -2.86 28.13 10.25
C PHE A 183 -2.13 29.28 10.98
N PRO A 184 -2.85 30.22 11.65
CA PRO A 184 -2.42 30.62 12.97
C PRO A 184 -2.83 29.49 13.94
N PHE A 185 -1.83 28.87 14.54
CA PHE A 185 -2.03 27.89 15.61
C PHE A 185 -2.82 28.52 16.77
N SER A 186 -4.01 27.99 17.05
CA SER A 186 -4.62 27.98 18.38
C SER A 186 -5.36 26.65 18.57
N PRO A 187 -5.17 25.93 19.69
CA PRO A 187 -5.78 24.62 19.91
C PRO A 187 -7.28 24.78 20.21
N PRO A 188 -8.17 23.93 19.67
CA PRO A 188 -9.56 23.93 20.10
C PRO A 188 -9.70 23.21 21.44
N THR A 189 -10.14 23.96 22.43
CA THR A 189 -10.81 23.47 23.62
C THR A 189 -12.24 23.03 23.23
N ASN A 190 -12.46 21.74 22.94
CA ASN A 190 -13.69 21.07 23.37
C ASN A 190 -13.69 19.57 23.03
N ASN A 191 -14.07 18.81 24.05
CA ASN A 191 -14.44 17.41 23.99
C ASN A 191 -15.66 17.25 23.06
N ASN A 192 -15.50 16.53 21.95
CA ASN A 192 -16.55 15.68 21.37
C ASN A 192 -15.92 14.76 20.32
N MET A 193 -15.28 13.71 20.82
CA MET A 193 -14.73 12.61 20.05
C MET A 193 -15.86 11.57 19.87
N HIS A 194 -16.59 11.64 18.76
CA HIS A 194 -17.50 10.56 18.38
C HIS A 194 -16.68 9.36 17.90
N THR A 195 -16.52 8.41 18.81
CA THR A 195 -15.86 7.12 18.62
C THR A 195 -16.70 6.24 17.71
N TYR A 196 -16.32 6.06 16.45
CA TYR A 196 -16.75 4.89 15.68
C TYR A 196 -15.78 3.75 15.99
N MET A 197 -16.02 3.05 17.10
CA MET A 197 -15.37 1.76 17.37
C MET A 197 -16.15 0.65 16.67
N GLY A 198 -15.65 0.23 15.52
CA GLY A 198 -16.01 -1.03 14.87
C GLY A 198 -14.76 -1.62 14.25
N ASN A 199 -13.88 -2.23 15.06
CA ASN A 199 -12.66 -2.87 14.58
C ASN A 199 -13.01 -4.21 13.92
N GLY A 200 -12.76 -4.39 12.62
CA GLY A 200 -12.85 -5.72 12.01
C GLY A 200 -12.72 -5.79 10.49
N LEU A 201 -11.74 -6.55 10.00
CA LEU A 201 -11.76 -7.06 8.62
C LEU A 201 -13.04 -7.90 8.44
N SER A 202 -13.92 -7.51 7.52
CA SER A 202 -15.12 -8.26 7.20
C SER A 202 -14.92 -8.99 5.89
N PHE A 203 -15.05 -10.30 5.93
CA PHE A 203 -14.95 -11.15 4.76
C PHE A 203 -16.35 -11.66 4.43
N LYS A 204 -16.83 -11.35 3.23
CA LYS A 204 -18.03 -11.99 2.69
C LYS A 204 -17.57 -13.15 1.82
N ASP A 205 -17.87 -14.37 2.27
CA ASP A 205 -17.80 -15.55 1.41
C ASP A 205 -18.99 -15.49 0.46
N SER A 206 -18.71 -15.28 -0.82
CA SER A 206 -19.69 -15.49 -1.88
C SER A 206 -19.34 -16.79 -2.61
N ASN A 207 -20.36 -17.53 -3.06
CA ASN A 207 -20.20 -18.76 -3.85
C ASN A 207 -19.42 -18.57 -5.18
N LYS A 208 -18.95 -17.36 -5.50
CA LYS A 208 -18.21 -16.98 -6.72
C LYS A 208 -16.82 -16.37 -6.47
N GLY A 209 -16.43 -16.18 -5.21
CA GLY A 209 -15.14 -15.60 -4.86
C GLY A 209 -15.15 -14.79 -3.57
N PHE A 210 -13.96 -14.35 -3.19
CA PHE A 210 -13.67 -13.63 -1.95
C PHE A 210 -13.86 -12.13 -2.12
N VAL A 211 -14.64 -11.50 -1.25
CA VAL A 211 -14.75 -10.05 -1.12
C VAL A 211 -14.00 -9.61 0.14
N LEU A 212 -12.87 -8.92 -0.05
CA LEU A 212 -12.12 -8.28 1.04
C LEU A 212 -12.78 -6.95 1.39
N CYS A 213 -13.67 -6.96 2.38
CA CYS A 213 -14.25 -5.74 2.91
C CYS A 213 -13.44 -5.29 4.13
N ILE A 214 -12.51 -4.36 3.94
CA ILE A 214 -11.78 -3.75 5.07
C ILE A 214 -12.71 -2.73 5.74
N ILE A 215 -13.60 -3.22 6.59
CA ILE A 215 -14.50 -2.40 7.40
C ILE A 215 -13.75 -1.97 8.67
N GLY A 216 -13.94 -0.74 9.15
CA GLY A 216 -13.34 -0.28 10.41
C GLY A 216 -11.91 0.29 10.33
N PHE A 217 -11.24 0.23 9.18
CA PHE A 217 -10.10 1.10 8.84
C PHE A 217 -10.47 2.16 7.79
N THR A 218 -11.77 2.37 7.60
CA THR A 218 -12.35 3.22 6.57
C THR A 218 -12.14 4.69 6.88
N GLY A 219 -11.01 5.22 6.42
CA GLY A 219 -11.07 6.39 5.55
C GLY A 219 -10.94 5.91 4.10
N ILE A 220 -11.99 5.37 3.51
CA ILE A 220 -12.12 5.32 2.03
C ILE A 220 -12.52 6.72 1.57
N ASP A 221 -11.66 7.67 1.94
CA ASP A 221 -11.50 8.96 1.32
C ASP A 221 -10.00 9.01 1.07
N ASP A 222 -9.53 8.35 0.01
CA ASP A 222 -8.46 9.01 -0.72
C ASP A 222 -9.15 10.27 -1.22
N PRO A 223 -8.82 11.47 -0.73
CA PRO A 223 -9.61 12.61 -1.16
C PRO A 223 -9.45 12.83 -2.69
N TYR A 224 -8.50 12.13 -3.37
CA TYR A 224 -8.06 12.29 -4.78
C TYR A 224 -8.79 11.30 -5.68
N GLU A 225 -9.63 10.42 -5.11
CA GLU A 225 -10.49 9.50 -5.85
C GLU A 225 -11.93 9.62 -5.32
N PRO A 226 -12.95 9.60 -6.20
CA PRO A 226 -14.30 9.34 -5.72
C PRO A 226 -14.31 7.98 -5.00
N PRO A 227 -15.10 7.82 -3.91
CA PRO A 227 -15.16 6.57 -3.18
C PRO A 227 -15.43 5.45 -4.16
N LEU A 228 -14.49 4.50 -4.23
CA LEU A 228 -14.75 3.25 -4.94
C LEU A 228 -15.89 2.57 -4.18
N ASN A 229 -17.06 2.42 -4.80
CA ASN A 229 -18.11 1.58 -4.27
C ASN A 229 -17.49 0.23 -3.94
N CYS A 230 -17.55 -0.14 -2.65
CA CYS A 230 -17.18 -1.45 -2.18
C CYS A 230 -18.17 -2.44 -2.81
N GLU A 231 -17.72 -3.18 -3.82
CA GLU A 231 -18.38 -4.43 -4.25
C GLU A 231 -17.89 -5.58 -3.37
#